data_AF-A0A2Z6QT41-F1
#
_entry.id   AF-A0A2Z6QT41-F1
#
_cell.length_a   1.000
_cell.length_b   1.000
_cell.length_c   1.000
_cell.angle_alpha   90.00
_cell.angle_beta   90.00
_cell.angle_gamma   90.00
#
_symmetry.space_group_name_H-M   'P 1'
#
loop_
_entity.id
_entity.type
_entity.pdbx_description
1 polymer ?
#
loop_
_entity_poly.entity_id
_entity_poly.type
_entity_poly.pdbx_seq_one_letter_code
_entity_poly.pdbx_strand_id
1 'polypeptide(L)'
;MSTLTVEHNSYLIENWDTETLVNFLKKQNLKLDDDDLKILRKDSPSFLDMIKEKFMQAGLKMELTMKLAKEVQVFKEKLKRIFFLYLSLSEVLVKYDLDFDGIDSILLFFPSTYEIQDDNKVFKRCMEEILDKLCSYRTL
;
A
#
# COMPACT_ATOMS: atom_id res chain seq x y z
N MET A 1 -6.52 -13.79 -5.44
CA MET A 1 -5.84 -12.50 -5.19
C MET A 1 -6.15 -12.07 -3.77
N SER A 2 -5.12 -11.93 -2.93
CA SER A 2 -5.26 -11.76 -1.49
C SER A 2 -5.72 -10.35 -1.14
N THR A 3 -6.66 -10.22 -0.21
CA THR A 3 -7.24 -8.96 0.29
C THR A 3 -6.20 -7.95 0.82
N LEU A 4 -5.03 -8.44 1.26
CA LEU A 4 -3.90 -7.63 1.72
C LEU A 4 -3.36 -6.65 0.66
N THR A 5 -3.32 -7.02 -0.63
CA THR A 5 -2.82 -6.10 -1.67
C THR A 5 -3.80 -4.96 -1.98
N VAL A 6 -5.10 -5.18 -1.76
CA VAL A 6 -6.13 -4.15 -1.99
C VAL A 6 -6.13 -3.11 -0.87
N GLU A 7 -5.95 -3.53 0.38
CA GLU A 7 -5.79 -2.58 1.51
C GLU A 7 -4.49 -1.78 1.40
N HIS A 8 -3.38 -2.42 1.00
CA HIS A 8 -2.08 -1.75 0.83
C HIS A 8 -2.09 -0.64 -0.23
N ASN A 9 -2.77 -0.86 -1.37
CA ASN A 9 -2.87 0.14 -2.42
C ASN A 9 -3.75 1.35 -2.04
N SER A 10 -4.62 1.20 -1.04
CA SER A 10 -5.45 2.31 -0.54
C SER A 10 -4.66 3.35 0.28
N TYR A 11 -3.46 3.02 0.76
CA TYR A 11 -2.61 3.93 1.53
C TYR A 11 -1.56 4.65 0.69
N LEU A 12 -1.26 4.16 -0.51
CA LEU A 12 -0.43 4.84 -1.49
C LEU A 12 -1.29 5.84 -2.26
N ILE A 13 -1.38 7.06 -1.73
CA ILE A 13 -2.19 8.14 -2.33
C ILE A 13 -1.68 8.56 -3.72
N GLU A 14 -0.41 8.29 -4.03
CA GLU A 14 0.11 8.40 -5.40
C GLU A 14 -0.69 7.56 -6.41
N ASN A 15 -1.39 6.52 -5.96
CA ASN A 15 -2.24 5.66 -6.79
C ASN A 15 -3.74 5.98 -6.68
N TRP A 16 -4.14 7.02 -5.94
CA TRP A 16 -5.56 7.37 -5.85
C TRP A 16 -6.01 8.00 -7.15
N ASP A 17 -6.97 7.34 -7.80
CA ASP A 17 -7.73 8.00 -8.84
C ASP A 17 -8.62 9.10 -8.24
N THR A 18 -9.03 10.01 -9.12
CA THR A 18 -9.84 11.16 -8.75
C THR A 18 -11.17 10.76 -8.08
N GLU A 19 -11.74 9.62 -8.45
CA GLU A 19 -13.02 9.16 -7.90
C GLU A 19 -12.86 8.62 -6.46
N THR A 20 -11.74 7.95 -6.18
CA THR A 20 -11.36 7.48 -4.84
C THR A 20 -11.17 8.64 -3.89
N LEU A 21 -10.47 9.71 -4.32
CA LEU A 21 -10.31 10.92 -3.52
C LEU A 21 -11.66 11.59 -3.23
N VAL A 22 -12.51 11.77 -4.23
CA VAL A 22 -13.85 12.36 -4.04
C VAL A 22 -14.70 11.55 -3.07
N ASN A 23 -14.69 10.22 -3.20
CA ASN A 23 -15.41 9.33 -2.29
C ASN A 23 -14.88 9.39 -0.85
N PHE A 24 -13.56 9.51 -0.67
CA PHE A 24 -12.96 9.73 0.64
C PHE A 24 -13.44 11.06 1.26
N LEU A 25 -13.41 12.16 0.50
CA LEU A 25 -13.80 13.49 1.00
C LEU A 25 -15.29 13.59 1.32
N LYS A 26 -16.16 12.91 0.55
CA LYS A 26 -17.59 12.81 0.87
C LYS A 26 -17.83 12.14 2.24
N LYS A 27 -17.02 11.15 2.62
CA LYS A 27 -17.10 10.48 3.93
C LYS A 27 -16.69 11.38 5.10
N GLN A 28 -15.88 12.43 4.86
CA GLN A 28 -15.44 13.37 5.91
C GLN A 28 -16.49 14.42 6.28
N ASN A 29 -17.70 14.36 5.69
CA ASN A 29 -18.83 15.24 6.01
C ASN A 29 -18.50 16.75 5.87
N LEU A 30 -17.67 17.09 4.88
CA LEU A 30 -17.16 18.44 4.63
C LEU A 30 -18.19 19.41 4.02
N LYS A 31 -19.40 18.92 3.68
CA LYS A 31 -20.46 19.66 2.96
C LYS A 31 -19.97 20.26 1.63
N LEU A 32 -19.28 19.45 0.84
CA LEU A 32 -18.82 19.80 -0.51
C LEU A 32 -20.01 19.81 -1.48
N ASP A 33 -20.16 20.88 -2.25
CA ASP A 33 -21.08 20.91 -3.39
C ASP A 33 -20.41 20.37 -4.68
N ASP A 34 -21.20 20.25 -5.76
CA ASP A 34 -20.69 19.71 -7.02
C ASP A 34 -19.62 20.60 -7.67
N ASP A 35 -19.64 21.91 -7.42
CA ASP A 35 -18.65 22.84 -7.98
C ASP A 35 -17.34 22.77 -7.19
N ASP A 36 -17.42 22.65 -5.85
CA ASP A 36 -16.25 22.36 -5.00
C ASP A 36 -15.57 21.06 -5.44
N LEU A 37 -16.36 20.02 -5.73
CA LEU A 37 -15.84 18.75 -6.22
C LEU A 37 -15.17 18.87 -7.59
N LYS A 38 -15.73 19.65 -8.53
CA LYS A 38 -15.07 19.90 -9.83
C LYS A 38 -13.70 20.55 -9.68
N ILE A 39 -13.56 21.50 -8.75
CA ILE A 39 -12.28 22.14 -8.45
C ILE A 39 -11.29 21.09 -7.93
N LEU A 40 -11.71 20.28 -6.96
CA LEU A 40 -10.87 19.22 -6.38
C LEU A 40 -10.49 18.14 -7.40
N ARG A 41 -11.36 17.82 -8.37
CA ARG A 41 -11.03 16.86 -9.43
C ARG A 41 -9.89 17.34 -10.33
N LYS A 42 -9.79 18.65 -10.57
CA LYS A 42 -8.73 19.25 -11.38
C LYS A 42 -7.36 19.18 -10.69
N ASP A 43 -7.34 19.41 -9.39
CA ASP A 43 -6.11 19.48 -8.59
C ASP A 43 -5.81 18.18 -7.80
N SER A 44 -6.63 17.15 -8.02
CA SER A 44 -6.61 15.83 -7.37
C SER A 44 -5.23 15.17 -7.25
N PRO A 45 -4.35 15.18 -8.27
CA PRO A 45 -3.04 14.55 -8.16
C PRO A 45 -2.14 15.16 -7.07
N SER A 46 -2.40 16.41 -6.70
CA SER A 46 -1.58 17.18 -5.76
C SER A 46 -2.28 17.42 -4.41
N PHE A 47 -3.37 16.70 -4.13
CA PHE A 47 -4.23 16.93 -2.96
C PHE A 47 -3.47 16.98 -1.63
N LEU A 48 -2.52 16.07 -1.40
CA LEU A 48 -1.71 16.08 -0.17
C LEU A 48 -0.80 17.31 -0.08
N ASP A 49 -0.40 17.88 -1.21
CA ASP A 49 0.48 19.06 -1.26
C ASP A 49 -0.31 20.37 -1.30
N MET A 50 -1.65 20.28 -1.23
CA MET A 50 -2.51 21.43 -1.09
C MET A 50 -2.45 21.97 0.34
N ILE A 51 -2.16 23.26 0.42
CA ILE A 51 -2.23 24.06 1.63
C ILE A 51 -3.39 25.05 1.49
N LYS A 52 -3.74 25.71 2.58
CA LYS A 52 -4.84 26.67 2.65
C LYS A 52 -4.78 27.70 1.50
N GLU A 53 -3.60 28.20 1.17
CA GLU A 53 -3.39 29.21 0.13
C GLU A 53 -3.70 28.65 -1.27
N LYS A 54 -3.32 27.41 -1.56
CA LYS A 54 -3.59 26.74 -2.84
C LYS A 54 -5.08 26.46 -3.03
N PHE A 55 -5.77 26.02 -1.98
CA PHE A 55 -7.23 25.83 -2.02
C PHE A 55 -7.98 27.15 -2.28
N MET A 56 -7.51 28.28 -1.74
CA MET A 56 -8.08 29.59 -2.06
C MET A 56 -7.81 30.00 -3.50
N GLN A 57 -6.60 29.78 -4.02
CA GLN A 57 -6.25 30.05 -5.42
C GLN A 57 -7.09 29.22 -6.40
N ALA A 58 -7.48 28.01 -5.99
CA ALA A 58 -8.37 27.15 -6.75
C ALA A 58 -9.84 27.63 -6.75
N GLY A 59 -10.18 28.64 -5.94
CA GLY A 59 -11.51 29.26 -5.90
C GLY A 59 -12.42 28.75 -4.79
N LEU A 60 -11.92 27.96 -3.84
CA LEU A 60 -12.72 27.44 -2.72
C LEU A 60 -12.95 28.51 -1.65
N LYS A 61 -14.15 28.49 -1.06
CA LYS A 61 -14.53 29.40 0.04
C LYS A 61 -13.60 29.21 1.24
N MET A 62 -13.24 30.32 1.89
CA MET A 62 -12.33 30.37 3.05
C MET A 62 -12.64 29.32 4.14
N GLU A 63 -13.92 29.13 4.48
CA GLU A 63 -14.34 28.17 5.51
C GLU A 63 -14.04 26.72 5.09
N LEU A 64 -14.35 26.37 3.84
CA LEU A 64 -14.12 25.03 3.29
C LEU A 64 -12.62 24.76 3.16
N THR A 65 -11.87 25.75 2.69
CA THR A 65 -10.41 25.72 2.59
C THR A 65 -9.74 25.42 3.94
N MET A 66 -10.20 26.02 5.03
CA MET A 66 -9.68 25.70 6.36
C MET A 66 -9.99 24.26 6.80
N LYS A 67 -11.19 23.76 6.47
CA LYS A 67 -11.59 22.38 6.80
C LYS A 67 -10.77 21.36 6.00
N LEU A 68 -10.60 21.58 4.70
CA LEU A 68 -9.77 20.75 3.82
C LEU A 68 -8.31 20.72 4.25
N ALA A 69 -7.70 21.88 4.55
CA ALA A 69 -6.32 21.92 5.00
C ALA A 69 -6.10 21.13 6.30
N LYS A 70 -7.06 21.20 7.25
CA LYS A 70 -7.03 20.39 8.47
C LYS A 70 -7.15 18.89 8.15
N GLU A 71 -8.05 18.53 7.24
CA GLU A 71 -8.25 17.12 6.85
C GLU A 71 -6.99 16.54 6.18
N VAL A 72 -6.36 17.29 5.28
CA VAL A 72 -5.07 16.91 4.67
C VAL A 72 -4.02 16.66 5.75
N GLN A 73 -3.94 17.52 6.77
CA GLN A 73 -2.97 17.36 7.85
C GLN A 73 -3.29 16.17 8.75
N VAL A 74 -4.55 15.97 9.15
CA VAL A 74 -4.99 14.79 9.91
C VAL A 74 -4.68 13.51 9.13
N PHE A 75 -4.90 13.53 7.84
CA PHE A 75 -4.64 12.39 6.97
C PHE A 75 -3.14 12.10 6.84
N LYS A 76 -2.29 13.12 6.66
CA LYS A 76 -0.83 12.96 6.71
C LYS A 76 -0.34 12.36 8.03
N GLU A 77 -0.88 12.79 9.15
CA GLU A 77 -0.53 12.22 10.46
C GLU A 77 -1.03 10.78 10.63
N LYS A 78 -2.22 10.45 10.09
CA LYS A 78 -2.70 9.07 10.03
C LYS A 78 -1.79 8.20 9.18
N LEU A 79 -1.35 8.68 8.01
CA LEU A 79 -0.41 7.94 7.17
C LEU A 79 0.91 7.73 7.90
N LYS A 80 1.51 8.77 8.49
CA LYS A 80 2.71 8.62 9.33
C LYS A 80 2.48 7.56 10.40
N ARG A 81 1.38 7.63 11.15
CA ARG A 81 1.05 6.64 12.18
C ARG A 81 0.91 5.22 11.62
N ILE A 82 0.33 5.05 10.43
CA ILE A 82 0.25 3.75 9.76
C ILE A 82 1.65 3.28 9.36
N PHE A 83 2.47 4.15 8.78
CA PHE A 83 3.88 3.91 8.51
C PHE A 83 4.71 3.61 9.76
N PHE A 84 4.33 4.12 10.94
CA PHE A 84 4.93 3.78 12.24
C PHE A 84 4.31 2.53 12.90
N LEU A 85 3.06 2.18 12.56
CA LEU A 85 2.43 0.90 12.95
C LEU A 85 3.04 -0.27 12.18
N TYR A 86 3.55 -0.02 10.97
CA TYR A 86 4.70 -0.74 10.47
C TYR A 86 5.88 -0.33 11.34
N LEU A 87 6.01 -0.97 12.49
CA LEU A 87 7.31 -1.09 13.14
C LEU A 87 8.29 -1.40 11.99
N SER A 88 9.32 -0.59 11.82
CA SER A 88 10.45 -0.94 10.96
C SER A 88 10.84 -2.39 11.28
N LEU A 89 11.35 -3.16 10.32
CA LEU A 89 11.70 -4.56 10.59
C LEU A 89 12.51 -4.69 11.89
N SER A 90 13.43 -3.76 12.14
CA SER A 90 14.15 -3.60 13.41
C SER A 90 13.23 -3.45 14.64
N GLU A 91 12.24 -2.57 14.62
CA GLU A 91 11.31 -2.39 15.74
C GLU A 91 10.36 -3.58 15.92
N VAL A 92 9.99 -4.31 14.85
CA VAL A 92 9.24 -5.57 14.94
C VAL A 92 10.10 -6.60 15.67
N LEU A 93 11.35 -6.73 15.26
CA LEU A 93 12.29 -7.70 15.81
C LEU A 93 12.56 -7.42 17.30
N VAL A 94 12.79 -6.16 17.69
CA VAL A 94 12.93 -5.76 19.11
C VAL A 94 11.72 -6.15 19.95
N LYS A 95 10.49 -6.05 19.41
CA LYS A 95 9.27 -6.48 20.12
C LYS A 95 9.24 -7.99 20.41
N TYR A 96 9.95 -8.79 19.61
CA TYR A 96 10.10 -10.24 19.82
C TYR A 96 11.44 -10.60 20.49
N ASP A 97 12.11 -9.64 21.13
CA ASP A 97 13.42 -9.78 21.76
C ASP A 97 14.52 -10.28 20.79
N LEU A 98 14.37 -9.96 19.50
CA LEU A 98 15.33 -10.23 18.44
C LEU A 98 16.17 -8.96 18.22
N ASP A 99 17.29 -8.86 18.94
CA ASP A 99 18.28 -7.80 18.72
C ASP A 99 18.98 -7.98 17.37
N PHE A 100 19.22 -6.88 16.65
CA PHE A 100 19.88 -6.89 15.34
C PHE A 100 21.35 -7.36 15.44
N ASP A 101 21.95 -7.25 16.63
CA ASP A 101 23.27 -7.84 16.96
C ASP A 101 23.25 -9.39 16.93
N GLY A 102 22.06 -10.00 16.91
CA GLY A 102 21.85 -11.45 16.81
C GLY A 102 21.54 -11.97 15.41
N ILE A 103 21.61 -11.16 14.34
CA ILE A 103 21.32 -11.66 12.97
C ILE A 103 22.35 -12.70 12.53
N ASP A 104 23.61 -12.52 12.93
CA ASP A 104 24.66 -13.53 12.74
C ASP A 104 24.39 -14.81 13.58
N SER A 105 23.53 -14.71 14.60
CA SER A 105 23.07 -15.81 15.46
C SER A 105 21.73 -16.40 15.02
N ILE A 106 21.01 -15.78 14.08
CA ILE A 106 19.87 -16.41 13.42
C ILE A 106 20.47 -17.62 12.72
N LEU A 107 20.15 -18.81 13.23
CA LEU A 107 20.48 -20.04 12.54
C LEU A 107 19.85 -19.93 11.15
N LEU A 108 20.69 -19.60 10.15
CA LEU A 108 20.33 -19.74 8.75
C LEU A 108 19.73 -21.13 8.66
N PHE A 109 18.43 -21.19 8.38
CA PHE A 109 17.76 -22.46 8.25
C PHE A 109 18.48 -23.17 7.11
N PHE A 110 19.32 -24.14 7.45
CA PHE A 110 19.88 -25.07 6.49
C PHE A 110 18.79 -26.14 6.37
N PRO A 111 17.88 -26.05 5.38
CA PRO A 111 16.91 -27.11 5.18
C PRO A 111 17.70 -28.41 5.06
N SER A 112 17.31 -29.43 5.81
CA SER A 112 17.85 -30.77 5.59
C SER A 112 17.52 -31.15 4.15
N THR A 113 18.55 -31.22 3.31
CA THR A 113 18.41 -31.68 1.94
C THR A 113 18.39 -33.21 1.97
N TYR A 114 17.46 -33.78 1.22
CA TYR A 114 17.44 -35.22 0.96
C TYR A 114 17.72 -35.40 -0.51
N GLU A 115 18.68 -36.27 -0.82
CA GLU A 115 18.98 -36.62 -2.20
C GLU A 115 17.80 -37.41 -2.78
N ILE A 116 17.20 -36.87 -3.83
CA ILE A 116 16.17 -37.56 -4.58
C ILE A 116 16.86 -38.22 -5.77
N GLN A 117 16.80 -39.54 -5.84
CA GLN A 117 17.34 -40.29 -6.97
C GLN A 117 16.62 -39.90 -8.27
N ASP A 118 17.37 -39.76 -9.36
CA ASP A 118 16.83 -39.39 -10.68
C ASP A 118 15.82 -40.41 -11.22
N ASP A 119 15.84 -41.65 -10.74
CA ASP A 119 14.89 -42.70 -11.12
C ASP A 119 13.57 -42.67 -10.31
N ASN A 120 13.44 -41.76 -9.34
CA ASN A 120 12.26 -41.64 -8.49
C ASN A 120 11.02 -41.27 -9.32
N LYS A 121 10.06 -42.19 -9.37
CA LYS A 121 8.83 -42.08 -10.17
C LYS A 121 7.98 -40.85 -9.81
N VAL A 122 7.94 -40.47 -8.53
CA VAL A 122 7.16 -39.32 -8.05
C VAL A 122 7.83 -38.02 -8.49
N PHE A 123 9.16 -37.95 -8.41
CA PHE A 123 9.92 -36.79 -8.85
C PHE A 123 9.82 -36.58 -10.36
N LYS A 124 9.98 -37.64 -11.17
CA LYS A 124 9.81 -37.57 -12.63
C LYS A 124 8.43 -37.05 -13.02
N ARG A 125 7.37 -37.60 -12.41
CA ARG A 125 6.00 -37.17 -12.68
C ARG A 125 5.75 -35.71 -12.29
N CYS A 126 6.30 -35.26 -11.16
CA CYS A 126 6.24 -33.86 -10.74
C CYS A 126 6.91 -32.94 -11.78
N MET A 127 8.08 -33.33 -12.29
CA MET A 127 8.79 -32.56 -13.32
C MET A 127 8.04 -32.52 -14.65
N GLU A 128 7.44 -33.64 -15.08
CA GLU A 128 6.58 -33.69 -16.27
C GLU A 128 5.39 -32.72 -16.14
N GLU A 129 4.68 -32.73 -15.00
CA GLU A 129 3.55 -31.83 -14.75
C GLU A 129 3.96 -30.34 -14.73
N ILE A 130 5.15 -30.01 -14.21
CA ILE A 130 5.68 -28.64 -14.23
C ILE A 130 5.99 -28.22 -15.67
N LEU A 131 6.66 -29.08 -16.44
CA LEU A 131 7.02 -28.81 -17.83
C LEU A 131 5.78 -28.63 -18.71
N ASP A 132 4.76 -29.47 -18.55
CA ASP A 132 3.50 -29.36 -19.28
C ASP A 132 2.81 -28.02 -19.02
N LYS A 133 2.77 -27.58 -17.76
CA LYS A 133 2.25 -26.27 -17.39
C LYS A 133 3.06 -25.14 -18.03
N LEU A 134 4.38 -25.19 -17.96
CA LEU A 134 5.25 -24.18 -18.57
C LEU A 134 5.08 -24.12 -20.09
N CYS A 135 4.94 -25.27 -20.76
CA CYS A 135 4.63 -25.33 -22.18
C CYS A 135 3.28 -24.68 -22.50
N SER A 136 2.23 -24.97 -21.70
CA SER A 136 0.90 -24.39 -21.90
C SER A 136 0.90 -22.85 -21.80
N TYR A 137 1.73 -22.28 -20.92
CA TYR A 137 1.88 -20.83 -20.79
C TYR A 137 2.66 -20.17 -21.93
N ARG A 138 3.50 -20.92 -22.65
CA ARG A 138 4.29 -20.39 -23.78
C ARG A 138 3.53 -20.41 -25.11
N THR A 139 2.47 -21.21 -25.20
CA THR A 139 1.58 -21.33 -26.37
C THR A 139 0.40 -20.35 -26.38
N LEU A 140 0.35 -19.41 -25.42
CA LEU A 140 -0.55 -18.25 -25.37
C LEU A 140 0.22 -16.98 -25.73
#